data_AF-A0A9P8L704-F1
#
_entry.id   AF-A0A9P8L704-F1
#
_cell.length_a   1.000
_cell.length_b   1.000
_cell.length_c   1.000
_cell.angle_alpha   90.00
_cell.angle_beta   90.00
_cell.angle_gamma   90.00
#
_symmetry.space_group_name_H-M   'P 1'
#
loop_
_entity.id
_entity.type
_entity.pdbx_description
1 polymer ?
#
loop_
_entity_poly.entity_id
_entity_poly.type
_entity_poly.pdbx_seq_one_letter_code
_entity_poly.pdbx_strand_id
1 'polypeptide(L)'
;MTTCSAEALHRNAPYILGIRALGFALATGNTVVLKGSEQSPRAFWALGSVFSEAGLPAGALNVVTHRPEDAPDVTEALIAHPAVRKINFSGTTRVGRIVAAAAGKHLKPVLMEL
;
A
#
# COMPACT_ATOMS: atom_id res chain seq x y z
N MET A 1 -5.52 14.24 -3.20
CA MET A 1 -4.10 13.91 -3.42
C MET A 1 -3.89 12.52 -2.85
N THR A 2 -3.90 11.49 -3.69
CA THR A 2 -3.97 10.08 -3.25
C THR A 2 -2.61 9.41 -3.41
N THR A 3 -2.05 8.96 -2.29
CA THR A 3 -0.81 8.20 -2.22
C THR A 3 -1.18 6.72 -2.13
N CYS A 4 -0.73 5.88 -3.07
CA CYS A 4 -0.85 4.44 -2.89
C CYS A 4 0.34 3.99 -2.05
N SER A 5 0.17 4.01 -0.73
CA SER A 5 1.14 3.43 0.18
C SER A 5 0.72 2.01 0.52
N ALA A 6 1.51 1.06 0.04
CA ALA A 6 1.93 -0.17 0.70
C ALA A 6 1.68 -1.39 -0.16
N GLU A 7 2.76 -1.96 -0.65
CA GLU A 7 2.95 -3.40 -0.62
C GLU A 7 3.94 -3.67 0.51
N ALA A 8 3.45 -4.17 1.64
CA ALA A 8 4.31 -4.73 2.68
C ALA A 8 4.24 -6.26 2.54
N LEU A 9 5.08 -6.82 1.67
CA LEU A 9 5.22 -8.27 1.45
C LEU A 9 5.87 -8.99 2.66
N HIS A 10 5.90 -8.36 3.83
CA HIS A 10 6.73 -8.82 4.92
C HIS A 10 5.91 -9.44 6.05
N ARG A 11 6.05 -10.76 6.18
CA ARG A 11 5.54 -11.61 7.26
C ARG A 11 5.93 -11.13 8.67
N ASN A 12 6.98 -10.31 8.79
CA ASN A 12 7.67 -10.15 10.07
C ASN A 12 7.13 -9.01 10.95
N ALA A 13 6.49 -7.96 10.39
CA ALA A 13 6.04 -6.82 11.18
C ALA A 13 4.85 -6.05 10.53
N PRO A 14 3.66 -6.67 10.42
CA PRO A 14 2.52 -6.09 9.68
C PRO A 14 2.05 -4.74 10.25
N TYR A 15 2.02 -4.57 11.57
CA TYR A 15 1.59 -3.33 12.21
C TYR A 15 2.59 -2.19 12.00
N ILE A 16 3.87 -2.43 12.30
CA ILE A 16 4.91 -1.38 12.22
C ILE A 16 5.07 -0.91 10.77
N LEU A 17 5.18 -1.84 9.82
CA LEU A 17 5.36 -1.50 8.41
C LEU A 17 4.09 -0.89 7.81
N GLY A 18 2.91 -1.39 8.18
CA GLY A 18 1.63 -0.82 7.78
C GLY A 18 1.48 0.62 8.26
N ILE A 19 1.69 0.87 9.56
CA ILE A 19 1.62 2.21 10.17
C ILE A 19 2.66 3.15 9.54
N ARG A 20 3.89 2.69 9.32
CA ARG A 20 4.92 3.54 8.69
C ARG A 20 4.53 3.93 7.26
N ALA A 21 3.94 3.01 6.50
CA ALA A 21 3.55 3.28 5.12
C ALA A 21 2.39 4.26 5.02
N LEU A 22 1.37 4.13 5.88
CA LEU A 22 0.17 4.99 5.84
C LEU A 22 0.30 6.25 6.71
N GLY A 23 0.99 6.19 7.85
CA GLY A 23 0.97 7.22 8.90
C GLY A 23 1.52 8.55 8.42
N PHE A 24 2.69 8.55 7.77
CA PHE A 24 3.26 9.76 7.18
C PHE A 24 2.40 10.31 6.03
N ALA A 25 1.77 9.43 5.25
CA ALA A 25 0.91 9.84 4.15
C ALA A 25 -0.38 10.51 4.67
N LEU A 26 -1.03 9.92 5.66
CA LEU A 26 -2.22 10.50 6.30
C LEU A 26 -1.89 11.81 7.02
N ALA A 27 -0.78 11.86 7.77
CA ALA A 27 -0.35 13.06 8.49
C ALA A 27 -0.05 14.25 7.57
N THR A 28 0.35 13.99 6.32
CA THR A 28 0.58 15.01 5.29
C THR A 28 -0.68 15.33 4.47
N GLY A 29 -1.85 14.83 4.87
CA GLY A 29 -3.13 15.11 4.23
C GLY A 29 -3.40 14.31 2.95
N ASN A 30 -2.66 13.23 2.71
CA ASN A 30 -2.92 12.34 1.58
C ASN A 30 -3.93 11.26 1.96
N THR A 31 -4.68 10.78 0.97
CA THR A 31 -5.46 9.54 1.12
C THR A 31 -4.60 8.33 0.76
N VAL A 32 -4.85 7.19 1.40
CA VAL A 32 -4.04 5.97 1.27
C VAL A 32 -4.87 4.80 0.78
N VAL A 33 -4.30 4.05 -0.18
CA VAL A 33 -4.72 2.69 -0.50
C VAL A 33 -3.64 1.73 -0.01
N LEU A 34 -3.95 0.97 1.02
CA LEU A 34 -3.07 0.03 1.70
C LEU A 34 -3.33 -1.38 1.14
N LYS A 35 -2.41 -1.90 0.32
CA LYS A 35 -2.49 -3.29 -0.14
C LYS A 35 -1.88 -4.21 0.93
N GLY A 36 -2.74 -4.90 1.67
CA GLY A 36 -2.32 -5.83 2.72
C GLY A 36 -1.70 -7.10 2.13
N SER A 37 -0.76 -7.69 2.85
CA SER A 37 -0.23 -9.01 2.46
C SER A 37 -1.29 -10.10 2.61
N GLU A 38 -1.33 -10.98 1.63
CA GLU A 38 -2.08 -12.23 1.59
C GLU A 38 -1.69 -13.20 2.73
N GLN A 39 -0.51 -13.05 3.34
CA GLN A 39 -0.08 -13.89 4.46
C GLN A 39 -0.65 -13.44 5.81
N SER A 40 -1.04 -12.17 5.94
CA SER A 40 -1.52 -11.57 7.19
C SER A 40 -2.72 -10.63 6.98
N PRO A 41 -3.77 -11.06 6.23
CA PRO A 41 -4.87 -10.17 5.83
C PRO A 41 -5.64 -9.62 7.04
N ARG A 42 -5.75 -10.41 8.12
CA ARG A 42 -6.41 -9.99 9.36
C ARG A 42 -5.69 -8.83 10.07
N ALA A 43 -4.36 -8.77 10.00
CA ALA A 43 -3.60 -7.70 10.63
C ALA A 43 -3.83 -6.35 9.92
N PHE A 44 -3.84 -6.37 8.59
CA PHE A 44 -4.15 -5.18 7.79
C PHE A 44 -5.62 -4.76 7.90
N TRP A 45 -6.55 -5.72 8.00
CA TRP A 45 -7.95 -5.44 8.29
C TRP A 45 -8.12 -4.78 9.67
N ALA A 46 -7.48 -5.32 10.72
CA ALA A 46 -7.52 -4.74 12.06
C ALA A 46 -6.96 -3.31 12.07
N LEU A 47 -5.89 -3.05 11.31
CA LEU A 47 -5.34 -1.70 11.15
C LEU A 47 -6.39 -0.75 10.55
N GLY A 48 -7.07 -1.17 9.47
CA GLY A 48 -8.17 -0.41 8.90
C GLY A 48 -9.32 -0.13 9.88
N SER A 49 -9.73 -1.14 10.65
CA SER A 49 -10.80 -1.02 11.66
C SER A 49 -10.44 0.02 12.73
N VAL A 50 -9.24 -0.05 13.29
CA VAL A 50 -8.78 0.88 14.33
C VAL A 50 -8.77 2.32 13.82
N PHE A 51 -8.32 2.57 12.59
CA PHE A 51 -8.36 3.91 12.01
C PHE A 51 -9.79 4.39 11.74
N SER A 52 -10.69 3.49 11.34
CA SER A 52 -12.10 3.82 11.18
C SER A 52 -12.74 4.18 12.53
N GLU A 53 -12.45 3.42 13.59
CA GLU A 53 -12.93 3.66 14.95
C GLU A 53 -12.36 4.95 15.55
N ALA A 54 -11.12 5.31 15.19
CA ALA A 54 -10.49 6.56 15.59
C ALA A 54 -11.11 7.82 14.93
N GLY A 55 -12.10 7.66 14.05
CA GLY A 55 -12.80 8.78 13.40
C GLY A 55 -12.11 9.31 12.15
N LEU A 56 -11.27 8.51 11.50
CA LEU A 56 -10.66 8.89 10.23
C LEU A 56 -11.76 9.11 9.15
N PRO A 57 -11.71 10.19 8.36
CA PRO A 57 -12.72 10.44 7.33
C PRO A 57 -12.85 9.28 6.34
N ALA A 58 -14.09 9.00 5.90
CA ALA A 58 -14.36 7.96 4.92
C ALA A 58 -13.52 8.17 3.64
N GLY A 59 -12.89 7.10 3.16
CA GLY A 59 -12.04 7.13 1.96
C GLY A 59 -10.62 7.67 2.18
N ALA A 60 -10.28 8.18 3.37
CA ALA A 60 -8.91 8.60 3.69
C ALA A 60 -7.95 7.40 3.79
N LEU A 61 -8.40 6.26 4.31
CA LEU A 61 -7.68 4.99 4.28
C LEU A 61 -8.58 3.91 3.68
N ASN A 62 -8.07 3.22 2.67
CA ASN A 62 -8.73 2.08 2.04
C ASN A 62 -7.79 0.89 2.13
N VAL A 63 -8.25 -0.21 2.74
CA VAL A 63 -7.46 -1.43 2.87
C VAL A 63 -7.94 -2.42 1.82
N VAL A 64 -7.02 -2.90 0.98
CA VAL A 64 -7.31 -3.90 -0.06
C VAL A 64 -6.52 -5.16 0.26
N THR A 65 -7.22 -6.29 0.24
CA THR A 65 -6.63 -7.63 0.31
C THR A 65 -6.94 -8.38 -0.97
N HIS A 66 -6.08 -9.33 -1.33
CA HIS A 66 -6.21 -10.11 -2.55
C HIS A 66 -5.72 -11.53 -2.30
N ARG A 67 -6.03 -12.45 -3.22
CA ARG A 67 -5.45 -13.80 -3.21
C ARG A 67 -4.03 -13.74 -3.79
N PRO A 68 -3.13 -14.67 -3.44
CA PRO A 68 -1.76 -14.68 -3.96
C PRO A 68 -1.69 -14.60 -5.50
N GLU A 69 -2.58 -15.31 -6.19
CA GLU A 69 -2.67 -15.34 -7.66
C GLU A 69 -3.04 -14.00 -8.29
N ASP A 70 -3.84 -13.17 -7.60
CA ASP A 70 -4.32 -11.88 -8.11
C ASP A 70 -3.33 -10.74 -7.81
N ALA A 71 -2.23 -11.02 -7.08
CA ALA A 71 -1.29 -10.01 -6.62
C ALA A 71 -0.72 -9.14 -7.77
N PRO A 72 -0.29 -9.71 -8.92
CA PRO A 72 0.24 -8.92 -10.02
C PRO A 72 -0.81 -7.98 -10.62
N ASP A 73 -2.02 -8.47 -10.86
CA ASP A 73 -3.09 -7.71 -11.52
C ASP A 73 -3.59 -6.57 -10.63
N VAL A 74 -3.77 -6.83 -9.33
CA VAL A 74 -4.15 -5.80 -8.35
C VAL A 74 -3.07 -4.73 -8.25
N THR A 75 -1.79 -5.13 -8.20
CA THR A 75 -0.67 -4.19 -8.12
C THR A 75 -0.54 -3.33 -9.38
N GLU A 76 -0.64 -3.92 -10.57
CA GLU A 76 -0.61 -3.16 -11.83
C GLU A 76 -1.80 -2.20 -11.91
N ALA A 77 -3.01 -2.64 -11.56
CA ALA A 77 -4.21 -1.79 -11.56
C ALA A 77 -4.05 -0.58 -10.62
N LEU A 78 -3.53 -0.79 -9.41
CA LEU A 78 -3.25 0.29 -8.45
C LEU A 78 -2.17 1.25 -8.99
N ILE A 79 -1.10 0.72 -9.57
CA ILE A 79 -0.01 1.51 -10.12
C ILE A 79 -0.46 2.30 -11.35
N ALA A 80 -1.32 1.75 -12.20
CA ALA A 80 -1.82 2.43 -13.40
C ALA A 80 -2.87 3.51 -13.07
N HIS A 81 -3.61 3.36 -11.97
CA HIS A 81 -4.74 4.23 -11.66
C HIS A 81 -4.34 5.72 -11.54
N PRO A 82 -4.99 6.66 -12.26
CA PRO A 82 -4.53 8.05 -12.36
C PRO A 82 -4.56 8.82 -11.02
N ALA A 83 -5.44 8.43 -10.09
CA ALA A 83 -5.48 9.03 -8.76
C ALA A 83 -4.23 8.71 -7.92
N VAL A 84 -3.55 7.59 -8.17
CA VAL A 84 -2.35 7.19 -7.43
C VAL A 84 -1.16 8.03 -7.89
N ARG A 85 -0.60 8.84 -6.99
CA ARG A 85 0.48 9.80 -7.32
C ARG A 85 1.86 9.41 -6.80
N LYS A 86 1.94 8.50 -5.83
CA LYS A 86 3.18 8.00 -5.24
C LYS A 86 2.99 6.57 -4.78
N ILE A 87 4.06 5.78 -4.88
CA ILE A 87 4.09 4.37 -4.48
C ILE A 87 5.10 4.18 -3.35
N ASN A 88 4.69 3.51 -2.28
CA ASN A 88 5.57 3.05 -1.21
C ASN A 88 5.56 1.53 -1.16
N PHE A 89 6.72 0.92 -1.37
CA PHE A 89 6.90 -0.53 -1.45
C PHE A 89 7.93 -1.01 -0.41
N SER A 90 7.59 -2.07 0.30
CA SER A 90 8.45 -2.78 1.24
C SER A 90 8.36 -4.29 0.99
N GLY A 91 9.41 -4.90 0.47
CA GLY A 91 9.37 -6.30 0.08
C GLY A 91 10.66 -6.76 -0.56
N THR A 92 10.64 -7.92 -1.22
CA THR A 92 11.87 -8.44 -1.83
C THR A 92 12.34 -7.57 -2.98
N THR A 93 13.66 -7.46 -3.15
CA THR A 93 14.29 -6.81 -4.32
C THR A 93 13.71 -7.28 -5.66
N ARG A 94 13.38 -8.57 -5.79
CA ARG A 94 12.79 -9.14 -7.03
C ARG A 94 11.46 -8.48 -7.37
N VAL A 95 10.54 -8.37 -6.42
CA VAL A 95 9.23 -7.74 -6.65
C VAL A 95 9.37 -6.22 -6.76
N GLY A 96 10.25 -5.61 -5.96
CA GLY A 96 10.53 -4.17 -6.05
C GLY A 96 10.95 -3.72 -7.44
N ARG A 97 11.76 -4.51 -8.17
CA ARG A 97 12.11 -4.23 -9.58
C ARG A 97 10.89 -4.22 -10.50
N ILE A 98 9.94 -5.14 -10.30
CA ILE A 98 8.71 -5.23 -11.10
C ILE A 98 7.84 -4.00 -10.85
N VAL A 99 7.62 -3.66 -9.58
CA VAL A 99 6.84 -2.48 -9.15
C VAL A 99 7.49 -1.19 -9.66
N ALA A 100 8.82 -1.06 -9.56
CA ALA A 100 9.55 0.11 -10.04
C ALA A 100 9.43 0.27 -11.56
N ALA A 101 9.53 -0.83 -12.32
CA ALA A 101 9.36 -0.82 -13.76
C ALA A 101 7.93 -0.39 -14.16
N ALA A 102 6.90 -0.93 -13.49
CA ALA A 102 5.51 -0.54 -13.71
C ALA A 102 5.28 0.94 -13.37
N ALA A 103 5.78 1.42 -12.23
CA ALA A 103 5.70 2.82 -11.83
C ALA A 103 6.39 3.75 -12.85
N GLY A 104 7.52 3.32 -13.42
CA GLY A 104 8.26 4.05 -14.44
C GLY A 104 7.44 4.30 -15.71
N LYS A 105 6.60 3.35 -16.13
CA LYS A 105 5.69 3.52 -17.28
C LYS A 105 4.71 4.69 -17.10
N HIS A 106 4.37 5.01 -15.86
CA HIS A 106 3.42 6.06 -15.51
C HIS A 106 4.07 7.29 -14.87
N LEU A 107 5.42 7.36 -14.86
CA LEU A 107 6.21 8.43 -14.23
C LEU A 107 5.81 8.71 -12.78
N LYS A 108 5.55 7.64 -12.01
CA LYS A 108 5.15 7.75 -10.60
C LYS A 108 6.38 7.61 -9.70
N PRO A 109 6.64 8.58 -8.79
CA PRO A 109 7.73 8.48 -7.83
C PRO A 109 7.52 7.28 -6.89
N VAL A 110 8.61 6.56 -6.63
CA VAL A 110 8.63 5.36 -5.79
C VAL A 110 9.50 5.57 -4.56
N LEU A 111 9.07 5.02 -3.43
CA LEU A 111 9.90 4.76 -2.25
C LEU A 111 10.01 3.25 -2.12
N MET A 112 11.24 2.74 -2.10
CA MET A 112 11.54 1.31 -2.14
C MET A 112 12.38 0.92 -0.93
N GLU A 113 11.91 -0.06 -0.17
CA GLU A 113 12.68 -0.72 0.88
C GLU A 113 12.78 -2.22 0.54
N LEU A 114 13.99 -2.69 0.25
CA LEU A 114 14.27 -3.93 -0.50
C LEU A 114 15.13 -4.95 0.25
#